data_AF-A0A835PWE4-F1
#
_entry.id   AF-A0A835PWE4-F1
#
_cell.length_a   1.000
_cell.length_b   1.000
_cell.length_c   1.000
_cell.angle_alpha   90.00
_cell.angle_beta   90.00
_cell.angle_gamma   90.00
#
_symmetry.space_group_name_H-M   'P 1'
#
loop_
_entity.id
_entity.type
_entity.pdbx_description
1 polymer ?
#
loop_
_entity_poly.entity_id
_entity_poly.type
_entity_poly.pdbx_seq_one_letter_code
_entity_poly.pdbx_strand_id
1 'polypeptide(L)'
;MLLAKARERGGTERVWMKSVIVERELGNTSEERRLLEDGIKLFPSFFKLWLMLGQMEDRLGHIEQAKEAFEMGLKHCPNCIPLGLRSRT
;
A
#
# COMPACT_ATOMS: atom_id res chain seq x y z
N MET A 1 -14.66 -9.48 9.56
CA MET A 1 -14.94 -8.81 8.27
C MET A 1 -14.81 -9.78 7.11
N LEU A 2 -15.75 -9.77 6.14
CA LEU A 2 -15.76 -10.69 4.98
C LEU A 2 -14.43 -10.70 4.21
N LEU A 3 -13.75 -9.56 4.13
CA LEU A 3 -12.50 -9.38 3.40
C LEU A 3 -11.30 -10.07 4.08
N ALA A 4 -11.31 -10.25 5.41
CA ALA A 4 -10.29 -11.04 6.10
C ALA A 4 -10.35 -12.52 5.68
N LYS A 5 -11.57 -13.08 5.60
CA LYS A 5 -11.79 -14.45 5.10
C LYS A 5 -11.47 -14.59 3.60
N ALA A 6 -11.66 -13.54 2.81
CA ALA A 6 -11.29 -13.52 1.40
C ALA A 6 -9.77 -13.51 1.18
N ARG A 7 -9.00 -12.94 2.13
CA ARG A 7 -7.53 -13.00 2.12
C ARG A 7 -7.01 -14.42 2.38
N GLU A 8 -7.59 -15.13 3.35
CA GLU A 8 -7.22 -16.52 3.68
C GLU A 8 -7.49 -17.54 2.55
N ARG A 9 -8.48 -17.28 1.69
CA ARG A 9 -8.89 -18.22 0.63
C ARG A 9 -8.18 -18.02 -0.72
N GLY A 10 -7.06 -17.30 -0.75
CA GLY A 10 -6.34 -16.97 -1.98
C GLY A 10 -6.58 -15.54 -2.43
N GLY A 11 -6.52 -14.59 -1.49
CA GLY A 11 -6.68 -13.17 -1.81
C GLY A 11 -5.56 -12.70 -2.74
N THR A 12 -5.91 -12.39 -3.98
CA THR A 12 -5.01 -11.72 -4.94
C THR A 12 -4.62 -10.33 -4.43
N GLU A 13 -3.57 -9.76 -4.99
CA GLU A 13 -3.09 -8.40 -4.70
C GLU A 13 -4.22 -7.35 -4.79
N ARG A 14 -5.24 -7.60 -5.62
CA ARG A 14 -6.45 -6.78 -5.74
C ARG A 14 -7.37 -6.87 -4.52
N VAL A 15 -7.48 -8.04 -3.87
CA VAL A 15 -8.28 -8.22 -2.64
C VAL A 15 -7.63 -7.47 -1.49
N TRP A 16 -6.30 -7.50 -1.40
CA TRP A 16 -5.54 -6.72 -0.42
C TRP A 16 -5.74 -5.22 -0.64
N MET A 17 -5.58 -4.74 -1.87
CA MET A 17 -5.86 -3.34 -2.22
C MET A 17 -7.27 -2.91 -1.82
N LYS A 18 -8.31 -3.70 -2.13
CA LYS A 18 -9.69 -3.39 -1.73
C LYS A 18 -9.87 -3.37 -0.21
N SER A 19 -9.19 -4.27 0.51
CA SER A 19 -9.25 -4.31 1.97
C SER A 19 -8.67 -3.03 2.58
N VAL A 20 -7.53 -2.56 2.07
CA VAL A 20 -6.91 -1.30 2.49
C VAL A 20 -7.84 -0.11 2.19
N ILE A 21 -8.47 -0.06 1.02
CA ILE A 21 -9.43 1.02 0.68
C ILE A 21 -10.57 1.05 1.69
N VAL A 22 -11.13 -0.11 2.06
CA VAL A 22 -12.21 -0.18 3.04
C VAL A 22 -11.77 0.35 4.40
N GLU A 23 -10.59 -0.04 4.91
CA GLU A 23 -10.10 0.50 6.19
C GLU A 23 -9.83 2.01 6.13
N ARG A 24 -9.35 2.51 4.98
CA ARG A 24 -9.17 3.95 4.75
C ARG A 24 -10.50 4.70 4.82
N GLU A 25 -11.54 4.20 4.17
CA GLU A 25 -12.89 4.79 4.20
C GLU A 25 -13.51 4.72 5.60
N LEU A 26 -13.16 3.70 6.38
CA LEU A 26 -13.55 3.58 7.79
C LEU A 26 -12.75 4.49 8.73
N GLY A 27 -11.69 5.14 8.25
CA GLY A 27 -10.79 5.96 9.07
C GLY A 27 -9.86 5.16 9.98
N ASN A 28 -9.74 3.85 9.76
CA ASN A 28 -8.90 2.94 10.55
C ASN A 28 -7.45 2.96 10.05
N THR A 29 -6.74 4.07 10.23
CA THR A 29 -5.35 4.24 9.74
C THR A 29 -4.39 3.15 10.25
N SER A 30 -4.54 2.72 11.50
CA SER A 30 -3.69 1.67 12.08
C SER A 30 -3.82 0.34 11.34
N GLU A 31 -5.05 -0.05 11.00
CA GLU A 31 -5.29 -1.29 10.28
C GLU A 31 -5.00 -1.13 8.78
N GLU A 32 -5.24 0.06 8.20
CA GLU A 32 -4.78 0.43 6.84
C GLU A 32 -3.27 0.16 6.68
N ARG A 33 -2.45 0.68 7.61
CA ARG A 33 -1.00 0.46 7.66
C ARG A 33 -0.66 -1.02 7.74
N ARG A 34 -1.26 -1.74 8.70
CA ARG A 34 -0.98 -3.16 8.91
C ARG A 34 -1.29 -4.00 7.66
N LEU A 35 -2.42 -3.73 7.01
CA LEU A 35 -2.81 -4.39 5.77
C LEU A 35 -1.86 -4.09 4.61
N LEU A 36 -1.36 -2.86 4.53
CA LEU A 36 -0.39 -2.46 3.52
C LEU A 36 0.94 -3.17 3.72
N GLU A 37 1.47 -3.17 4.94
CA GLU A 37 2.73 -3.85 5.27
C GLU A 37 2.65 -5.36 5.00
N ASP A 38 1.58 -6.02 5.43
CA ASP A 38 1.37 -7.45 5.18
C ASP A 38 1.15 -7.74 3.69
N GLY A 39 0.39 -6.88 3.00
CA GLY A 39 0.16 -6.99 1.57
C GLY A 39 1.44 -6.82 0.75
N ILE A 40 2.32 -5.91 1.15
CA ILE A 40 3.62 -5.67 0.53
C ILE A 40 4.56 -6.87 0.73
N LYS A 41 4.56 -7.50 1.92
CA LYS A 41 5.36 -8.72 2.17
C LYS A 41 4.92 -9.88 1.26
N LEU A 42 3.63 -10.00 1.00
CA LEU A 42 3.08 -11.06 0.14
C LEU A 42 3.22 -10.73 -1.35
N PHE A 43 3.03 -9.47 -1.73
CA PHE A 43 3.02 -9.00 -3.11
C PHE A 43 3.98 -7.81 -3.31
N PRO A 44 5.31 -8.01 -3.13
CA PRO A 44 6.28 -6.92 -3.21
C PRO A 44 6.32 -6.29 -4.61
N SER A 45 5.99 -7.06 -5.66
CA SER A 45 5.90 -6.61 -7.05
C SER A 45 4.60 -5.87 -7.40
N PHE A 46 3.73 -5.58 -6.43
CA PHE A 46 2.48 -4.87 -6.69
C PHE A 46 2.58 -3.41 -6.24
N PHE A 47 3.00 -2.56 -7.19
CA PHE A 47 3.25 -1.13 -6.99
C PHE A 47 2.10 -0.35 -6.34
N LYS A 48 0.84 -0.78 -6.50
CA LYS A 48 -0.32 -0.06 -5.96
C LYS A 48 -0.33 -0.06 -4.44
N LEU A 49 0.16 -1.13 -3.78
CA LEU A 49 0.24 -1.17 -2.32
C LEU A 49 1.28 -0.17 -1.81
N TRP A 50 2.45 -0.13 -2.43
CA TRP A 50 3.47 0.89 -2.15
C TRP A 50 2.94 2.32 -2.36
N LEU A 51 2.17 2.55 -3.43
CA LEU A 51 1.56 3.85 -3.71
C LEU A 51 0.58 4.26 -2.60
N MET A 52 -0.26 3.33 -2.15
CA MET A 52 -1.23 3.57 -1.09
C MET A 52 -0.56 3.80 0.26
N LEU A 53 0.55 3.11 0.55
CA LEU A 53 1.36 3.36 1.75
C LEU A 53 1.95 4.76 1.76
N GLY A 54 2.59 5.18 0.67
CA GLY A 54 3.10 6.55 0.57
C GLY A 54 2.00 7.60 0.66
N GLN A 55 0.81 7.35 0.07
CA GLN A 55 -0.37 8.22 0.25
C GLN A 55 -0.86 8.30 1.69
N MET A 56 -0.79 7.20 2.44
CA MET A 56 -1.20 7.17 3.83
C MET A 56 -0.23 7.98 4.69
N GLU A 57 1.08 7.78 4.51
CA GLU A 57 2.11 8.52 5.24
C GLU A 57 2.07 10.02 4.93
N ASP A 58 1.87 10.40 3.67
CA ASP A 58 1.71 11.79 3.25
C ASP A 58 0.49 12.45 3.94
N ARG A 59 -0.65 11.74 4.04
CA ARG A 59 -1.82 12.20 4.81
C ARG A 59 -1.55 12.36 6.31
N LEU A 60 -0.60 11.60 6.85
CA LEU A 60 -0.19 11.68 8.26
C LEU A 60 0.90 12.75 8.49
N GLY A 61 1.41 13.38 7.43
CA GLY A 61 2.53 14.33 7.51
C GLY A 61 3.90 13.66 7.65
N HIS A 62 3.97 12.34 7.47
CA HIS A 62 5.19 11.54 7.52
C HIS A 62 5.89 11.52 6.15
N ILE A 63 6.37 12.67 5.71
CA ILE A 63 6.90 12.86 4.35
C ILE A 63 8.13 11.96 4.08
N GLU A 64 9.01 11.78 5.06
CA GLU A 64 10.20 10.95 4.91
C GLU A 64 9.84 9.46 4.72
N GLN A 65 8.89 8.95 5.50
CA GLN A 65 8.36 7.59 5.36
C GLN A 65 7.60 7.41 4.04
N ALA A 66 6.90 8.44 3.57
CA ALA A 66 6.23 8.42 2.28
C ALA A 66 7.23 8.25 1.13
N LYS A 67 8.34 9.00 1.16
CA LYS A 67 9.42 8.88 0.17
C LYS A 67 10.06 7.49 0.21
N GLU A 68 10.38 6.99 1.40
CA GLU A 68 10.96 5.65 1.56
C GLU A 68 10.04 4.57 0.98
N ALA A 69 8.73 4.66 1.22
CA ALA A 69 7.76 3.74 0.64
C ALA A 69 7.74 3.80 -0.90
N PHE A 70 7.85 4.99 -1.50
CA PHE A 70 7.91 5.13 -2.95
C PHE A 70 9.23 4.60 -3.53
N GLU A 71 10.36 4.86 -2.88
CA GLU A 71 11.66 4.34 -3.29
C GLU A 71 11.72 2.82 -3.23
N MET A 72 11.21 2.23 -2.15
CA MET A 72 11.11 0.78 -2.01
C MET A 72 10.17 0.19 -3.07
N GLY A 73 9.04 0.83 -3.34
CA GLY A 73 8.17 0.48 -4.45
C GLY A 73 8.87 0.51 -5.81
N LEU A 74 9.73 1.50 -6.07
CA LEU A 74 10.53 1.59 -7.29
C LEU A 74 11.61 0.51 -7.39
N LYS A 75 12.25 0.15 -6.28
CA LYS A 75 13.21 -0.97 -6.24
C LYS A 75 12.54 -2.29 -6.62
N HIS A 76 11.35 -2.55 -6.10
CA HIS A 76 10.61 -3.77 -6.41
C HIS A 76 9.87 -3.72 -7.76
N CYS A 77 9.56 -2.53 -8.26
CA CYS A 77 8.85 -2.30 -9.53
C CYS A 77 9.47 -1.12 -10.32
N PRO A 78 10.60 -1.34 -11.01
CA PRO A 78 11.30 -0.27 -11.73
C PRO A 78 10.51 0.31 -12.91
N ASN A 79 9.54 -0.43 -13.45
CA ASN A 79 8.71 0.01 -14.58
C ASN A 79 7.47 0.82 -14.18
N CYS A 80 7.36 1.21 -12.91
CA CYS A 80 6.14 1.86 -12.43
C CYS A 80 6.22 3.40 -12.50
N ILE A 81 5.75 3.95 -13.63
CA ILE A 81 5.72 5.41 -13.89
C ILE A 81 5.01 6.21 -12.77
N PRO A 82 3.86 5.78 -12.20
CA PRO A 82 3.16 6.53 -11.15
C PRO A 82 3.96 6.72 -9.85
N LEU A 83 4.80 5.75 -9.47
CA LEU A 83 5.65 5.85 -8.27
C LEU A 83 6.81 6.83 -8.51
N GLY A 84 7.40 6.80 -9.71
CA GLY A 84 8.54 7.64 -10.06
C GLY A 84 8.23 9.13 -10.11
N LEU A 85 6.99 9.50 -10.45
CA LEU A 85 6.55 10.90 -10.42
C LEU A 85 6.44 11.44 -8.99
N ARG A 86 5.97 10.62 -8.05
CA ARG A 86 5.73 11.02 -6.66
C ARG A 86 6.96 10.96 -5.76
N SER A 87 7.95 10.14 -6.10
CA SER A 87 9.24 10.14 -5.41
C SER A 87 10.08 11.40 -5.71
N ARG A 88 9.78 12.15 -6.78
CA ARG A 88 10.55 13.32 -7.24
C ARG A 88 9.93 14.68 -6.93
N THR A 89 8.74 14.71 -6.32
CA THR A 89 8.04 15.94 -5.89
C THR A 89 8.23 16.15 -4.41
#